data_AF-A0A372QAK2-F1
#
_entry.id   AF-A0A372QAK2-F1
#
_cell.length_a   1.000
_cell.length_b   1.000
_cell.length_c   1.000
_cell.angle_alpha   90.00
_cell.angle_beta   90.00
_cell.angle_gamma   90.00
#
_symmetry.space_group_name_H-M   'P 1'
#
loop_
_entity.id
_entity.type
_entity.pdbx_description
1 polymer ?
#
loop_
_entity_poly.entity_id
_entity_poly.type
_entity_poly.pdbx_seq_one_letter_code
_entity_poly.pdbx_strand_id
1 'polypeptide(L)'
;MDRIWNNTVNTKCERKSPLFPAINQENYIPDELHLLLSIELAFKNIKVHFEFFQSKSTGKQWNWISLMEPDKKIMLEKFSVSQFIPDTCEKDIEKLWREFYYLYIILHKAHLSD
;
A
#
# COMPACT_ATOMS: atom_id res chain seq x y z
N MET A 1 54.04 -15.30 33.54
CA MET A 1 53.47 -13.96 33.76
C MET A 1 52.02 -14.04 33.33
N ASP A 2 51.11 -14.19 34.28
CA ASP A 2 49.68 -14.36 34.00
C ASP A 2 49.02 -12.99 33.81
N ARG A 3 48.50 -12.73 32.60
CA ARG A 3 47.73 -11.52 32.33
C ARG A 3 46.30 -11.74 32.82
N ILE A 4 45.97 -11.17 33.96
CA ILE A 4 44.61 -11.13 34.49
C ILE A 4 43.84 -10.05 33.72
N TRP A 5 42.82 -10.46 32.97
CA TRP A 5 41.86 -9.54 32.34
C TRP A 5 40.71 -9.29 33.31
N ASN A 6 40.59 -8.04 33.78
CA ASN A 6 39.48 -7.63 34.61
C ASN A 6 38.28 -7.32 33.71
N ASN A 7 37.20 -8.11 33.84
CA ASN A 7 35.94 -7.83 33.15
C ASN A 7 35.35 -6.53 33.69
N THR A 8 35.27 -5.52 32.83
CA THR A 8 34.64 -4.24 33.17
C THR A 8 33.13 -4.43 33.28
N VAL A 9 32.55 -3.78 34.29
CA VAL A 9 31.13 -3.82 34.66
C VAL A 9 30.22 -3.73 33.43
N ASN A 10 29.21 -4.62 33.35
CA ASN A 10 28.23 -4.63 32.27
C ASN A 10 27.35 -3.37 32.34
N THR A 11 27.62 -2.38 31.50
CA THR A 11 26.70 -1.26 31.32
C THR A 11 25.40 -1.78 30.70
N LYS A 12 24.30 -1.59 31.44
CA LYS A 12 22.92 -1.91 31.03
C LYS A 12 22.71 -1.42 29.60
N CYS A 13 22.20 -2.28 28.72
CA CYS A 13 22.00 -2.06 27.29
C CYS A 13 21.40 -0.67 26.99
N GLU A 14 22.24 0.33 26.75
CA GLU A 14 21.82 1.63 26.27
C GLU A 14 21.50 1.49 24.79
N ARG A 15 20.33 1.96 24.35
CA ARG A 15 20.02 2.01 22.92
C ARG A 15 21.09 2.85 22.25
N LYS A 16 21.97 2.19 21.51
CA LYS A 16 22.94 2.87 20.67
C LYS A 16 22.16 3.70 19.66
N SER A 17 22.50 4.98 19.59
CA SER A 17 22.03 5.86 18.53
C SER A 17 22.35 5.21 17.18
N PRO A 18 21.45 5.28 16.20
CA PRO A 18 21.71 4.70 14.89
C PRO A 18 23.01 5.28 14.31
N LEU A 19 23.83 4.42 13.72
CA LEU A 19 25.13 4.78 13.14
C LEU A 19 25.02 5.86 12.05
N PHE A 20 23.85 5.96 11.42
CA PHE A 20 23.53 6.96 10.41
C PHE A 20 22.12 7.54 10.68
N PRO A 21 21.90 8.84 10.36
CA PRO A 21 20.56 9.40 10.36
C PRO A 21 19.68 8.70 9.33
N ALA A 22 18.36 8.73 9.55
CA ALA A 22 17.41 8.24 8.56
C ALA A 22 17.58 9.04 7.25
N ILE A 23 17.66 8.33 6.12
CA ILE A 23 17.77 8.94 4.80
C ILE A 23 16.46 9.69 4.50
N ASN A 24 16.57 10.92 3.99
CA ASN A 24 15.40 11.70 3.58
C ASN A 24 14.70 10.99 2.40
N GLN A 25 13.40 10.73 2.54
CA GLN A 25 12.57 10.03 1.56
C GLN A 25 12.00 10.95 0.47
N GLU A 26 12.31 12.24 0.46
CA GLU A 26 11.80 13.21 -0.54
C GLU A 26 12.06 12.81 -2.00
N ASN A 27 13.07 11.96 -2.27
CA ASN A 27 13.38 11.43 -3.61
C ASN A 27 13.27 9.90 -3.70
N TYR A 28 12.54 9.26 -2.79
CA TYR A 28 12.39 7.81 -2.76
C TYR A 28 11.51 7.34 -3.92
N ILE A 29 12.09 6.59 -4.86
CA ILE A 29 11.33 5.86 -5.87
C ILE A 29 10.86 4.55 -5.22
N PRO A 30 9.56 4.37 -4.96
CA PRO A 30 9.06 3.14 -4.38
C PRO A 30 9.34 1.98 -5.34
N ASP A 31 9.91 0.90 -4.82
CA ASP A 31 10.00 -0.35 -5.58
C ASP A 31 8.60 -0.97 -5.75
N GLU A 32 8.48 -1.93 -6.67
CA GLU A 32 7.19 -2.58 -6.97
C GLU A 32 6.54 -3.16 -5.71
N LEU A 33 7.32 -3.71 -4.79
CA LEU A 33 6.81 -4.30 -3.55
C LEU A 33 6.22 -3.24 -2.62
N HIS A 34 6.89 -2.09 -2.48
CA HIS A 34 6.41 -0.98 -1.68
C HIS A 34 5.11 -0.37 -2.25
N LEU A 35 4.97 -0.30 -3.57
CA LEU A 35 3.73 0.17 -4.21
C LEU A 35 2.58 -0.80 -3.92
N LEU A 36 2.80 -2.11 -4.12
CA LEU A 36 1.79 -3.14 -3.87
C LEU A 36 1.32 -3.12 -2.40
N LEU A 37 2.24 -3.07 -1.45
CA LEU A 37 1.93 -2.98 -0.02
C LEU A 37 1.17 -1.70 0.34
N SER A 38 1.50 -0.58 -0.31
CA SER A 38 0.81 0.70 -0.10
C SER A 38 -0.63 0.63 -0.60
N ILE A 39 -0.86 -0.03 -1.73
CA ILE A 39 -2.20 -0.28 -2.28
C ILE A 39 -3.01 -1.18 -1.33
N GLU A 40 -2.45 -2.29 -0.85
CA GLU A 40 -3.10 -3.17 0.13
C GLU A 40 -3.49 -2.41 1.41
N LEU A 41 -2.59 -1.57 1.92
CA LEU A 41 -2.87 -0.74 3.09
C LEU A 41 -4.03 0.23 2.84
N ALA A 42 -4.10 0.86 1.66
CA ALA A 42 -5.20 1.73 1.29
C ALA A 42 -6.54 0.97 1.20
N PHE A 43 -6.55 -0.24 0.64
CA PHE A 43 -7.73 -1.10 0.65
C PHE A 43 -8.18 -1.48 2.08
N LYS A 44 -7.22 -1.83 2.94
CA LYS A 44 -7.48 -2.13 4.35
C LYS A 44 -8.12 -0.93 5.07
N ASN A 45 -7.66 0.29 4.78
CA ASN A 45 -8.21 1.52 5.36
C ASN A 45 -9.67 1.77 4.98
N ILE A 46 -10.09 1.34 3.79
CA ILE A 46 -11.50 1.41 3.35
C ILE A 46 -12.32 0.16 3.73
N LYS A 47 -11.75 -0.72 4.58
CA LYS A 47 -12.35 -1.97 5.07
C LYS A 47 -12.64 -2.99 3.95
N VAL A 48 -11.82 -2.99 2.90
CA VAL A 48 -11.89 -3.98 1.82
C VAL A 48 -10.71 -4.94 1.97
N HIS A 49 -10.99 -6.24 1.89
CA HIS A 49 -9.94 -7.27 1.89
C HIS A 49 -9.35 -7.40 0.50
N PHE A 50 -8.07 -7.06 0.35
CA PHE A 50 -7.35 -7.15 -0.91
C PHE A 50 -5.89 -7.49 -0.62
N GLU A 51 -5.35 -8.47 -1.33
CA GLU A 51 -3.98 -8.95 -1.14
C GLU A 51 -3.38 -9.33 -2.49
N PHE A 52 -2.09 -9.04 -2.64
CA PHE A 52 -1.23 -9.52 -3.69
C PHE A 52 -0.48 -10.77 -3.23
N PHE A 53 -0.25 -11.70 -4.15
CA PHE A 53 0.53 -12.90 -3.88
C PHE A 53 1.34 -13.30 -5.11
N GLN A 54 2.48 -13.93 -4.91
CA GLN A 54 3.29 -14.44 -6.01
C GLN A 54 2.76 -15.79 -6.47
N SER A 55 2.63 -15.98 -7.79
CA SER A 55 2.30 -17.30 -8.34
C SER A 55 3.43 -18.28 -8.10
N LYS A 56 3.08 -19.50 -7.65
CA LYS A 56 4.03 -20.59 -7.41
C LYS A 56 4.67 -21.14 -8.70
N SER A 57 4.07 -20.87 -9.87
CA SER A 57 4.50 -21.44 -11.15
C SER A 57 5.63 -20.68 -11.82
N THR A 58 5.77 -19.37 -11.58
CA THR A 58 6.65 -18.52 -12.40
C THR A 58 7.54 -17.58 -11.57
N GLY A 59 7.43 -17.57 -10.23
CA GLY A 59 8.33 -16.89 -9.28
C GLY A 59 8.50 -15.38 -9.42
N LYS A 60 7.97 -14.77 -10.48
CA LYS A 60 8.18 -13.37 -10.88
C LYS A 60 6.88 -12.63 -11.23
N GLN A 61 5.73 -13.29 -11.11
CA GLN A 61 4.45 -12.69 -11.44
C GLN A 61 3.56 -12.56 -10.19
N TRP A 62 3.23 -11.32 -9.88
CA TRP A 62 2.23 -10.95 -8.88
C TRP A 62 0.82 -11.24 -9.41
N ASN A 63 0.00 -11.85 -8.57
CA ASN A 63 -1.44 -12.01 -8.73
C ASN A 63 -2.12 -11.31 -7.56
N TRP A 64 -3.45 -11.15 -7.65
CA TRP A 64 -4.25 -10.49 -6.64
C TRP A 64 -5.57 -11.22 -6.39
N ILE A 65 -6.13 -11.03 -5.21
CA ILE A 65 -7.45 -11.54 -4.87
C ILE A 65 -8.52 -10.76 -5.64
N SER A 66 -9.52 -11.47 -6.17
CA SER A 66 -10.66 -10.83 -6.83
C SER A 66 -11.48 -10.03 -5.82
N LEU A 67 -11.81 -8.77 -6.16
CA LEU A 67 -12.77 -7.98 -5.40
C LEU A 67 -14.17 -8.56 -5.59
N MET A 68 -14.86 -8.81 -4.47
CA MET A 68 -16.25 -9.26 -4.50
C MET A 68 -17.19 -8.10 -4.83
N GLU A 69 -18.40 -8.39 -5.32
CA GLU A 69 -19.41 -7.37 -5.70
C GLU A 69 -19.56 -6.21 -4.68
N PRO A 70 -19.72 -6.45 -3.36
CA PRO A 70 -19.80 -5.37 -2.38
C PRO A 70 -18.50 -4.56 -2.28
N ASP A 71 -17.35 -5.24 -2.33
CA ASP A 71 -16.03 -4.64 -2.21
C ASP A 71 -15.67 -3.79 -3.42
N LYS A 72 -16.09 -4.19 -4.64
CA LYS A 72 -15.95 -3.40 -5.86
C LYS A 72 -16.63 -2.04 -5.70
N LYS A 73 -17.84 -2.01 -5.14
CA LYS A 73 -18.57 -0.77 -4.90
C LYS A 73 -17.84 0.12 -3.89
N ILE A 74 -17.37 -0.45 -2.78
CA ILE A 74 -16.63 0.29 -1.75
C ILE A 74 -15.32 0.85 -2.32
N MET A 75 -14.61 0.09 -3.14
CA MET A 75 -13.42 0.55 -3.86
C MET A 75 -13.74 1.75 -4.74
N LEU A 76 -14.73 1.63 -5.64
CA LEU A 76 -15.09 2.71 -6.57
C LEU A 76 -15.47 3.99 -5.83
N GLU A 77 -16.18 3.86 -4.71
CA GLU A 77 -16.64 4.99 -3.92
C GLU A 77 -15.53 5.66 -3.10
N LYS A 78 -14.68 4.88 -2.42
CA LYS A 78 -13.81 5.38 -1.35
C LYS A 78 -12.32 5.37 -1.66
N PHE A 79 -11.88 4.56 -2.62
CA PHE A 79 -10.47 4.47 -2.96
C PHE A 79 -10.03 5.71 -3.74
N SER A 80 -8.92 6.33 -3.35
CA SER A 80 -8.33 7.51 -4.01
C SER A 80 -7.21 7.03 -4.94
N VAL A 81 -7.44 7.07 -6.25
CA VAL A 81 -6.47 6.56 -7.23
C VAL A 81 -5.30 7.53 -7.36
N SER A 82 -5.59 8.82 -7.18
CA SER A 82 -4.60 9.90 -7.15
C SER A 82 -3.37 9.63 -6.27
N GLN A 83 -3.54 8.95 -5.13
CA GLN A 83 -2.45 8.66 -4.19
C GLN A 83 -1.33 7.79 -4.79
N PHE A 84 -1.59 7.13 -5.91
CA PHE A 84 -0.68 6.17 -6.55
C PHE A 84 -0.23 6.62 -7.93
N ILE A 85 -0.63 7.81 -8.38
CA ILE A 85 -0.31 8.34 -9.70
C ILE A 85 0.58 9.57 -9.51
N PRO A 86 1.84 9.52 -9.96
CA PRO A 86 2.67 10.72 -9.96
C PRO A 86 2.16 11.74 -11.00
N ASP A 87 2.39 13.02 -10.71
CA ASP A 87 2.31 14.16 -11.63
C ASP A 87 0.92 14.77 -11.92
N THR A 88 0.91 15.71 -12.87
CA THR A 88 -0.22 16.58 -13.26
C THR A 88 -1.48 15.83 -13.68
N CYS A 89 -1.35 14.56 -14.07
CA CYS A 89 -2.45 13.70 -14.52
C CYS A 89 -3.34 13.22 -13.36
N GLU A 90 -2.86 13.34 -12.12
CA GLU A 90 -3.55 12.90 -10.90
C GLU A 90 -5.01 13.34 -10.86
N LYS A 91 -5.25 14.64 -11.14
CA LYS A 91 -6.58 15.25 -11.08
C LYS A 91 -7.51 14.69 -12.15
N ASP A 92 -7.00 14.48 -13.35
CA ASP A 92 -7.80 13.99 -14.47
C ASP A 92 -8.16 12.51 -14.29
N ILE A 93 -7.23 11.70 -13.80
CA ILE A 93 -7.49 10.28 -13.55
C ILE A 93 -8.43 10.09 -12.37
N GLU A 94 -8.25 10.86 -11.29
CA GLU A 94 -9.17 10.87 -10.17
C GLU A 94 -10.58 11.31 -10.60
N LYS A 95 -10.68 12.35 -11.43
CA LYS A 95 -11.96 12.79 -12.00
C LYS A 95 -12.62 11.68 -12.83
N LEU A 96 -11.88 11.05 -13.75
CA LEU A 96 -12.38 9.94 -14.56
C LEU A 96 -12.87 8.78 -13.69
N TRP A 97 -12.14 8.46 -12.62
CA TRP A 97 -12.52 7.42 -11.67
C TRP A 97 -13.86 7.72 -10.98
N ARG A 98 -14.07 8.97 -10.56
CA ARG A 98 -15.34 9.41 -9.96
C ARG A 98 -16.48 9.41 -10.98
N GLU A 99 -16.26 9.89 -12.20
CA GLU A 99 -17.25 9.85 -13.28
C GLU A 99 -17.68 8.42 -13.63
N PHE A 100 -16.73 7.47 -13.64
CA PHE A 100 -17.06 6.05 -13.82
C PHE A 100 -17.96 5.52 -12.69
N TYR A 101 -17.66 5.85 -11.42
CA TYR A 101 -18.53 5.49 -10.30
C TYR A 101 -19.94 6.11 -10.42
N TYR A 102 -20.04 7.38 -10.84
CA TYR A 102 -21.34 8.01 -11.09
C TYR A 102 -22.14 7.27 -12.16
N LEU A 103 -21.49 6.92 -13.29
CA LEU A 103 -22.13 6.15 -14.35
C LEU A 103 -22.59 4.77 -13.85
N TYR A 104 -21.76 4.08 -13.08
CA TYR A 104 -22.10 2.81 -12.45
C TYR A 104 -23.37 2.92 -11.59
N ILE A 105 -23.49 3.95 -10.74
CA ILE A 105 -24.69 4.19 -9.94
C ILE A 105 -25.92 4.40 -10.84
N ILE A 106 -25.80 5.22 -11.89
CA ILE A 106 -26.92 5.53 -12.79
C ILE A 106 -27.44 4.25 -13.45
N LEU A 107 -26.54 3.44 -14.00
CA LEU A 107 -26.89 2.16 -14.62
C LEU A 107 -27.53 1.20 -13.62
N HIS A 108 -26.98 1.09 -12.41
CA HIS A 108 -27.49 0.15 -11.42
C HIS A 108 -28.82 0.58 -10.79
N LYS A 109 -29.11 1.88 -10.71
CA LYS A 109 -30.43 2.40 -10.30
C LYS A 109 -31.53 2.06 -11.31
N ALA A 110 -31.22 2.07 -12.61
CA ALA A 110 -32.18 1.71 -13.65
C ALA A 110 -32.64 0.24 -13.56
N HIS A 111 -31.87 -0.63 -12.91
CA HIS A 111 -32.21 -2.04 -12.68
C HIS A 111 -32.98 -2.31 -11.37
N LEU A 112 -33.15 -1.29 -10.50
CA LEU A 112 -33.86 -1.42 -9.21
C LEU A 112 -35.20 -0.66 -9.19
N SER A 113 -35.57 -0.03 -10.31
CA SER A 113 -36.85 0.64 -10.50
C SER A 113 -37.82 -0.28 -11.26
N ASP A 114 -38.29 -1.32 -10.59
CA ASP A 114 -39.52 -2.06 -10.93
C ASP A 114 -40.61 -1.70 -9.92
#